data_AF-A0A2V9BFC0-F1
#
_entry.id   AF-A0A2V9BFC0-F1
#
_cell.length_a   1.000
_cell.length_b   1.000
_cell.length_c   1.000
_cell.angle_alpha   90.00
_cell.angle_beta   90.00
_cell.angle_gamma   90.00
#
_symmetry.space_group_name_H-M   'P 1'
#
loop_
_entity.id
_entity.type
_entity.pdbx_description
1 polymer ?
#
loop_
_entity_poly.entity_id
_entity_poly.type
_entity_poly.pdbx_seq_one_letter_code
_entity_poly.pdbx_strand_id
1 'polypeptide(L)'
;MRPGILFVLVFLLASVACSQELRFVYPVPAPTDFTQRNLVYKQTGQIVLSLDLFLPTPSARSKPLPVFIIFNGFGGGFMRTSAQSHGWAKAATAHGFAAITAETTAEHVAEDFDSLAFYLRQHSDDLRIDPERLVVIAWSGNVSAGLPAVEDPQRKAIKAAVIYYGSADVAQVRLDLPVLFVRAGLDQPLTNQSFDRRIAAGIASNAPWTVLNYPGGHHGFDVLDDNNLSREIIEETFRFAQLAISGSHQSALQGGLAEASAAGAMFTDNFARAAALYHDLVVAHPQDARLLLSYGNALSGVKQYKEARAQFDRAKTIGGLGQRDLGLPAAKACALDHDPEAAMAWLKTIPPQFLPASIQSDPDFVSLKDRDDFQALFHTH
;
A
#
# COMPACT_ATOMS: atom_id res chain seq x y z
N MET A 1 7.47 27.96 30.64
CA MET A 1 7.63 28.87 29.49
C MET A 1 6.39 28.73 28.61
N ARG A 2 5.81 29.86 28.15
CA ARG A 2 4.45 29.96 27.58
C ARG A 2 4.28 29.22 26.24
N PRO A 3 3.10 28.63 25.96
CA PRO A 3 2.76 28.09 24.64
C PRO A 3 2.30 29.26 23.75
N GLY A 4 3.24 29.90 23.07
CA GLY A 4 2.93 31.08 22.24
C GLY A 4 3.71 31.18 20.94
N ILE A 5 4.53 30.18 20.61
CA ILE A 5 5.49 30.28 19.50
C ILE A 5 5.16 29.31 18.34
N LEU A 6 4.31 28.30 18.56
CA LEU A 6 3.94 27.35 17.49
C LEU A 6 2.84 27.88 16.54
N PHE A 7 2.11 28.93 16.92
CA PHE A 7 1.05 29.52 16.09
C PHE A 7 1.55 30.55 15.06
N VAL A 8 2.82 30.95 15.12
CA VAL A 8 3.35 32.06 14.29
C VAL A 8 3.99 31.57 12.99
N LEU A 9 4.36 30.29 12.87
CA LEU A 9 4.95 29.75 11.63
C LEU A 9 3.94 29.29 10.57
N VAL A 10 2.65 29.17 10.91
CA VAL A 10 1.58 28.88 9.93
C VAL A 10 1.09 30.16 9.23
N PHE A 11 1.32 31.34 9.81
CA PHE A 11 0.83 32.61 9.27
C PHE A 11 1.83 33.42 8.44
N LEU A 12 3.13 33.07 8.45
CA LEU A 12 4.18 33.90 7.82
C LEU A 12 4.58 33.49 6.40
N LEU A 13 3.87 32.54 5.77
CA LEU A 13 3.88 32.34 4.31
C LEU A 13 2.65 32.93 3.62
N ALA A 14 1.74 33.58 4.37
CA ALA A 14 0.51 34.17 3.85
C ALA A 14 0.62 35.66 3.45
N SER A 15 1.82 36.20 3.34
CA SER A 15 2.03 37.57 2.85
C SER A 15 2.83 37.52 1.55
N VAL A 16 2.14 37.84 0.44
CA VAL A 16 2.62 37.90 -0.96
C VAL A 16 2.53 36.60 -1.78
N ALA A 17 1.41 35.90 -1.68
CA ALA A 17 0.82 35.20 -2.84
C ALA A 17 -0.62 35.73 -2.95
N CYS A 18 -1.05 36.08 -4.16
CA CYS A 18 -2.36 36.65 -4.42
C CYS A 18 -3.49 35.90 -3.70
N SER A 19 -4.56 36.66 -3.43
CA SER A 19 -5.96 36.22 -3.34
C SER A 19 -6.41 35.43 -4.59
N GLN A 20 -5.65 34.40 -5.01
CA GLN A 20 -6.12 33.41 -5.94
C GLN A 20 -7.07 32.51 -5.16
N GLU A 21 -8.35 32.55 -5.52
CA GLU A 21 -9.29 31.52 -5.08
C GLU A 21 -8.69 30.17 -5.47
N LEU A 22 -8.41 29.32 -4.48
CA LEU A 22 -7.97 27.95 -4.73
C LEU A 22 -9.01 27.29 -5.64
N ARG A 23 -8.57 26.86 -6.82
CA ARG A 23 -9.43 26.21 -7.81
C ARG A 23 -8.88 24.82 -8.07
N PHE A 24 -9.74 23.82 -7.91
CA PHE A 24 -9.41 22.47 -8.34
C PHE A 24 -9.08 22.45 -9.84
N VAL A 25 -7.88 21.96 -10.18
CA VAL A 25 -7.29 22.16 -11.52
C VAL A 25 -7.86 21.17 -12.55
N TYR A 26 -8.44 20.05 -12.13
CA TYR A 26 -9.00 19.05 -13.02
C TYR A 26 -10.43 19.41 -13.47
N PRO A 27 -10.82 19.12 -14.73
CA PRO A 27 -12.17 19.39 -15.22
C PRO A 27 -13.24 18.72 -14.37
N VAL A 28 -14.22 19.50 -13.92
CA VAL A 28 -15.38 18.98 -13.19
C VAL A 28 -16.60 18.92 -14.11
N PRO A 29 -17.52 17.95 -13.91
CA PRO A 29 -18.74 17.85 -14.69
C PRO A 29 -19.62 19.10 -14.55
N ALA A 30 -20.52 19.32 -15.51
CA ALA A 30 -21.45 20.46 -15.45
C ALA A 30 -22.41 20.30 -14.26
N PRO A 31 -22.96 21.39 -13.69
CA PRO A 31 -23.89 21.32 -12.56
C PRO A 31 -25.15 20.47 -12.81
N THR A 32 -25.50 20.20 -14.08
CA THR A 32 -26.62 19.34 -14.48
C THR A 32 -26.28 17.84 -14.47
N ASP A 33 -25.00 17.51 -14.39
CA ASP A 33 -24.50 16.12 -14.53
C ASP A 33 -24.30 15.44 -13.18
N PHE A 34 -24.48 16.18 -12.07
CA PHE A 34 -24.48 15.63 -10.73
C PHE A 34 -25.54 16.29 -9.83
N THR A 35 -25.87 15.61 -8.74
CA THR A 35 -26.68 16.14 -7.65
C THR A 35 -25.85 16.21 -6.38
N GLN A 36 -26.11 17.21 -5.53
CA GLN A 36 -25.48 17.38 -4.23
C GLN A 36 -26.58 17.40 -3.15
N ARG A 37 -26.43 16.57 -2.12
CA ARG A 37 -27.31 16.52 -0.95
C ARG A 37 -26.52 16.74 0.32
N ASN A 38 -26.97 17.65 1.17
CA ASN A 38 -26.44 17.83 2.51
C ASN A 38 -27.24 16.96 3.50
N LEU A 39 -26.56 16.13 4.29
CA LEU A 39 -27.18 15.16 5.19
C LEU A 39 -26.49 15.20 6.55
N VAL A 40 -27.26 15.07 7.63
CA VAL A 40 -26.72 14.85 8.97
C VAL A 40 -26.48 13.36 9.16
N TYR A 41 -25.25 12.96 9.48
CA TYR A 41 -24.88 11.54 9.64
C TYR A 41 -24.63 11.15 11.10
N LYS A 42 -24.36 12.13 11.96
CA LYS A 42 -24.19 11.93 13.40
C LYS A 42 -24.82 13.07 14.18
N GLN A 43 -25.61 12.72 15.19
CA GLN A 43 -26.15 13.66 16.16
C GLN A 43 -26.04 13.05 17.56
N THR A 44 -25.25 13.67 18.43
CA THR A 44 -25.05 13.21 19.82
C THR A 44 -24.85 14.41 20.74
N GLY A 45 -25.82 14.67 21.61
CA GLY A 45 -25.81 15.86 22.46
C GLY A 45 -25.79 17.14 21.61
N GLN A 46 -24.75 17.95 21.77
CA GLN A 46 -24.53 19.18 20.98
C GLN A 46 -23.75 18.96 19.68
N ILE A 47 -23.18 17.77 19.47
CA ILE A 47 -22.43 17.45 18.26
C ILE A 47 -23.42 17.06 17.15
N VAL A 48 -23.39 17.83 16.06
CA VAL A 48 -24.12 17.54 14.81
C VAL A 48 -23.09 17.56 13.69
N LEU A 49 -22.85 16.42 13.05
CA LEU A 49 -21.91 16.31 11.93
C LEU A 49 -22.67 16.01 10.66
N SER A 50 -22.35 16.79 9.63
CA SER A 50 -22.96 16.71 8.32
C SER A 50 -21.99 16.17 7.27
N LEU A 51 -22.54 15.60 6.21
CA LEU A 51 -21.85 15.23 4.99
C LEU A 51 -22.51 15.89 3.78
N ASP A 52 -21.73 16.11 2.74
CA ASP A 52 -22.24 16.37 1.39
C ASP A 52 -22.05 15.12 0.54
N LEU A 53 -23.15 14.62 -0.02
CA LEU A 53 -23.18 13.50 -0.95
C LEU A 53 -23.35 14.01 -2.38
N PHE A 54 -22.38 13.69 -3.22
CA PHE A 54 -22.39 13.96 -4.66
C PHE A 54 -22.71 12.67 -5.41
N LEU A 55 -23.72 12.71 -6.27
CA LEU A 55 -24.11 11.59 -7.12
C LEU A 55 -24.12 12.02 -8.58
N PRO A 56 -23.65 11.18 -9.52
CA PRO A 56 -23.94 11.39 -10.94
C PRO A 56 -25.46 11.50 -11.15
N THR A 57 -25.90 12.33 -12.09
CA THR A 57 -27.33 12.48 -12.40
C THR A 57 -27.90 11.09 -12.73
N PRO A 58 -28.96 10.64 -12.03
CA PRO A 58 -29.39 9.25 -12.10
C PRO A 58 -29.82 8.82 -13.50
N SER A 59 -29.33 7.68 -13.96
CA SER A 59 -29.94 6.94 -15.06
C SER A 59 -30.90 5.90 -14.48
N ALA A 60 -31.96 5.52 -15.22
CA ALA A 60 -32.95 4.53 -14.77
C ALA A 60 -32.40 3.11 -14.52
N ARG A 61 -31.09 2.88 -14.70
CA ARG A 61 -30.41 1.59 -14.57
C ARG A 61 -29.17 1.61 -13.67
N SER A 62 -28.97 2.67 -12.87
CA SER A 62 -27.76 2.80 -12.05
C SER A 62 -27.73 1.76 -10.93
N LYS A 63 -26.71 0.89 -10.93
CA LYS A 63 -26.35 0.03 -9.80
C LYS A 63 -25.87 0.89 -8.61
N PRO A 64 -25.90 0.38 -7.37
CA PRO A 64 -25.25 1.05 -6.25
C PRO A 64 -23.80 1.40 -6.58
N LEU A 65 -23.41 2.66 -6.34
CA LEU A 65 -22.11 3.18 -6.73
C LEU A 65 -21.06 2.96 -5.63
N PRO A 66 -19.82 2.59 -5.96
CA PRO A 66 -18.73 2.64 -5.00
C PRO A 66 -18.55 4.07 -4.48
N VAL A 67 -18.05 4.20 -3.26
CA VAL A 67 -17.98 5.49 -2.55
C VAL A 67 -16.56 6.02 -2.55
N PHE A 68 -16.37 7.26 -3.01
CA PHE A 68 -15.12 8.01 -2.95
C PHE A 68 -15.20 9.06 -1.83
N ILE A 69 -14.51 8.81 -0.74
CA ILE A 69 -14.55 9.65 0.47
C ILE A 69 -13.32 10.56 0.48
N ILE A 70 -13.59 11.87 0.52
CA ILE A 70 -12.61 12.88 0.86
C ILE A 70 -12.48 12.88 2.38
N PHE A 71 -11.35 12.38 2.88
CA PHE A 71 -11.12 12.28 4.31
C PHE A 71 -11.05 13.67 4.96
N ASN A 72 -11.53 13.80 6.19
CA ASN A 72 -11.37 15.01 6.99
C ASN A 72 -10.70 14.67 8.32
N GLY A 73 -9.40 14.86 8.36
CA GLY A 73 -8.50 14.51 9.45
C GLY A 73 -8.10 15.69 10.34
N PHE A 74 -8.56 16.90 10.02
CA PHE A 74 -8.35 18.08 10.85
C PHE A 74 -9.52 18.35 11.81
N GLY A 75 -10.72 17.85 11.47
CA GLY A 75 -11.95 18.23 12.15
C GLY A 75 -12.56 19.53 11.64
N GLY A 76 -13.77 19.81 12.11
CA GLY A 76 -14.57 20.97 11.71
C GLY A 76 -15.14 20.87 10.29
N GLY A 77 -15.84 21.92 9.88
CA GLY A 77 -16.56 21.97 8.60
C GLY A 77 -15.78 22.53 7.41
N PHE A 78 -14.60 23.12 7.63
CA PHE A 78 -13.89 23.83 6.56
C PHE A 78 -13.46 22.91 5.41
N MET A 79 -13.08 21.66 5.72
CA MET A 79 -12.73 20.67 4.70
C MET A 79 -13.95 20.21 3.91
N ARG A 80 -15.14 20.12 4.54
CA ARG A 80 -16.35 19.61 3.88
C ARG A 80 -16.74 20.45 2.67
N THR A 81 -16.56 21.77 2.76
CA THR A 81 -17.01 22.74 1.74
C THR A 81 -15.86 23.41 0.97
N SER A 82 -14.61 22.96 1.16
CA SER A 82 -13.47 23.54 0.45
C SER A 82 -13.56 23.31 -1.07
N ALA A 83 -13.01 24.24 -1.85
CA ALA A 83 -12.96 24.12 -3.31
C ALA A 83 -12.21 22.86 -3.78
N GLN A 84 -11.17 22.45 -3.04
CA GLN A 84 -10.43 21.22 -3.29
C GLN A 84 -11.33 19.98 -3.08
N SER A 85 -11.99 19.88 -1.93
CA SER A 85 -12.84 18.75 -1.57
C SER A 85 -14.05 18.62 -2.51
N HIS A 86 -14.74 19.73 -2.80
CA HIS A 86 -15.84 19.73 -3.75
C HIS A 86 -15.38 19.47 -5.19
N GLY A 87 -14.18 19.94 -5.57
CA GLY A 87 -13.58 19.65 -6.87
C GLY A 87 -13.35 18.15 -7.07
N TRP A 88 -12.66 17.51 -6.12
CA TRP A 88 -12.47 16.05 -6.09
C TRP A 88 -13.80 15.30 -6.09
N ALA A 89 -14.76 15.73 -5.28
CA ALA A 89 -16.07 15.06 -5.19
C ALA A 89 -16.85 15.13 -6.51
N LYS A 90 -16.85 16.29 -7.18
CA LYS A 90 -17.48 16.45 -8.49
C LYS A 90 -16.76 15.64 -9.57
N ALA A 91 -15.43 15.65 -9.61
CA ALA A 91 -14.70 14.84 -10.57
C ALA A 91 -14.96 13.34 -10.37
N ALA A 92 -15.03 12.88 -9.12
CA ALA A 92 -15.33 11.48 -8.80
C ALA A 92 -16.70 11.01 -9.36
N THR A 93 -17.71 11.89 -9.47
CA THR A 93 -19.00 11.51 -10.09
C THR A 93 -18.87 11.23 -11.59
N ALA A 94 -18.02 11.97 -12.31
CA ALA A 94 -17.72 11.70 -13.71
C ALA A 94 -16.96 10.37 -13.91
N HIS A 95 -16.31 9.87 -12.84
CA HIS A 95 -15.56 8.61 -12.81
C HIS A 95 -16.33 7.43 -12.20
N GLY A 96 -17.66 7.56 -12.07
CA GLY A 96 -18.53 6.44 -11.66
C GLY A 96 -18.55 6.17 -10.16
N PHE A 97 -18.22 7.16 -9.34
CA PHE A 97 -18.33 7.09 -7.88
C PHE A 97 -19.49 7.93 -7.35
N ALA A 98 -20.07 7.49 -6.24
CA ALA A 98 -20.71 8.43 -5.31
C ALA A 98 -19.59 9.08 -4.49
N ALA A 99 -19.59 10.40 -4.32
CA ALA A 99 -18.52 11.06 -3.59
C ALA A 99 -19.02 11.75 -2.33
N ILE A 100 -18.21 11.72 -1.28
CA ILE A 100 -18.58 12.22 0.04
C ILE A 100 -17.49 13.13 0.59
N THR A 101 -17.91 14.30 1.05
CA THR A 101 -17.13 15.14 1.97
C THR A 101 -17.87 15.18 3.30
N ALA A 102 -17.17 15.07 4.43
CA ALA A 102 -17.81 15.01 5.74
C ALA A 102 -17.10 15.91 6.77
N GLU A 103 -17.90 16.44 7.70
CA GLU A 103 -17.39 16.98 8.96
C GLU A 103 -16.84 15.86 9.84
N THR A 104 -15.87 16.19 10.68
CA THR A 104 -15.39 15.35 11.79
C THR A 104 -15.10 16.27 12.97
N THR A 105 -14.95 15.73 14.17
CA THR A 105 -14.39 16.48 15.32
C THR A 105 -12.89 16.24 15.39
N ALA A 106 -12.12 17.28 15.71
CA ALA A 106 -10.66 17.22 15.66
C ALA A 106 -10.10 16.15 16.61
N GLU A 107 -10.74 15.97 17.76
CA GLU A 107 -10.34 15.02 18.79
C GLU A 107 -10.87 13.59 18.57
N HIS A 108 -11.86 13.39 17.69
CA HIS A 108 -12.49 12.08 17.46
C HIS A 108 -12.64 11.75 15.96
N VAL A 109 -11.65 12.13 15.16
CA VAL A 109 -11.66 11.91 13.70
C VAL A 109 -11.94 10.45 13.34
N ALA A 110 -11.29 9.50 14.03
CA ALA A 110 -11.42 8.08 13.73
C ALA A 110 -12.82 7.56 14.08
N GLU A 111 -13.34 7.92 15.25
CA GLU A 111 -14.68 7.54 15.71
C GLU A 111 -15.79 8.18 14.87
N ASP A 112 -15.57 9.41 14.41
CA ASP A 112 -16.49 10.10 13.51
C ASP A 112 -16.46 9.51 12.10
N PHE A 113 -15.29 9.06 11.62
CA PHE A 113 -15.19 8.29 10.39
C PHE A 113 -15.90 6.93 10.49
N ASP A 114 -15.80 6.24 11.63
CA ASP A 114 -16.53 4.99 11.86
C ASP A 114 -18.04 5.24 11.95
N SER A 115 -18.46 6.36 12.56
CA SER A 115 -19.86 6.79 12.58
C SER A 115 -20.39 7.10 11.17
N LEU A 116 -19.56 7.72 10.31
CA LEU A 116 -19.87 7.95 8.90
C LEU A 116 -20.04 6.62 8.17
N ALA A 117 -19.07 5.71 8.27
CA ALA A 117 -19.13 4.40 7.62
C ALA A 117 -20.37 3.60 8.07
N PHE A 118 -20.72 3.68 9.35
CA PHE A 118 -21.94 3.08 9.89
C PHE A 118 -23.20 3.67 9.26
N TYR A 119 -23.31 5.01 9.18
CA TYR A 119 -24.42 5.69 8.53
C TYR A 119 -24.57 5.27 7.06
N LEU A 120 -23.46 5.24 6.30
CA LEU A 120 -23.48 4.85 4.89
C LEU A 120 -23.97 3.42 4.69
N ARG A 121 -23.61 2.49 5.57
CA ARG A 121 -24.14 1.12 5.54
C ARG A 121 -25.65 1.09 5.80
N GLN A 122 -26.10 1.78 6.84
CA GLN A 122 -27.51 1.80 7.23
C GLN A 122 -28.42 2.41 6.17
N HIS A 123 -27.92 3.38 5.40
CA HIS A 123 -28.70 4.13 4.40
C HIS A 123 -28.32 3.80 2.95
N SER A 124 -27.58 2.71 2.71
CA SER A 124 -26.99 2.40 1.40
C SER A 124 -27.99 2.37 0.24
N ASP A 125 -29.17 1.80 0.43
CA ASP A 125 -30.24 1.76 -0.58
C ASP A 125 -30.77 3.17 -0.92
N ASP A 126 -31.07 3.98 0.09
CA ASP A 126 -31.58 5.36 -0.07
C ASP A 126 -30.53 6.30 -0.69
N LEU A 127 -29.26 6.05 -0.38
CA LEU A 127 -28.13 6.79 -0.90
C LEU A 127 -27.69 6.29 -2.27
N ARG A 128 -28.14 5.10 -2.69
CA ARG A 128 -27.76 4.40 -3.93
C ARG A 128 -26.27 4.13 -4.03
N ILE A 129 -25.66 3.71 -2.93
CA ILE A 129 -24.22 3.45 -2.80
C ILE A 129 -23.95 2.01 -2.41
N ASP A 130 -22.75 1.53 -2.73
CA ASP A 130 -22.17 0.29 -2.23
C ASP A 130 -21.24 0.64 -1.05
N PRO A 131 -21.68 0.42 0.20
CA PRO A 131 -20.93 0.83 1.38
C PRO A 131 -19.74 -0.10 1.69
N GLU A 132 -19.56 -1.20 0.93
CA GLU A 132 -18.47 -2.15 1.09
C GLU A 132 -17.35 -1.95 0.05
N ARG A 133 -17.47 -0.92 -0.80
CA ARG A 133 -16.48 -0.53 -1.81
C ARG A 133 -16.10 0.94 -1.64
N LEU A 134 -15.40 1.23 -0.55
CA LEU A 134 -14.93 2.57 -0.22
C LEU A 134 -13.53 2.81 -0.78
N VAL A 135 -13.33 3.99 -1.38
CA VAL A 135 -12.03 4.60 -1.71
C VAL A 135 -11.88 5.82 -0.82
N VAL A 136 -10.75 5.95 -0.13
CA VAL A 136 -10.48 7.11 0.74
C VAL A 136 -9.29 7.88 0.21
N ILE A 137 -9.46 9.18 -0.01
CA ILE A 137 -8.36 10.09 -0.34
C ILE A 137 -8.03 11.02 0.82
N ALA A 138 -6.74 11.20 1.09
CA ALA A 138 -6.21 12.17 2.04
C ALA A 138 -4.98 12.89 1.44
N TRP A 139 -4.76 14.13 1.84
CA TRP A 139 -3.68 14.97 1.30
C TRP A 139 -3.04 15.88 2.34
N SER A 140 -1.76 16.21 2.19
CA SER A 140 -1.03 17.10 3.11
C SER A 140 -1.15 16.63 4.57
N GLY A 141 -1.34 17.55 5.52
CA GLY A 141 -1.54 17.25 6.93
C GLY A 141 -2.74 16.36 7.23
N ASN A 142 -3.73 16.28 6.33
CA ASN A 142 -4.88 15.37 6.46
C ASN A 142 -4.44 13.89 6.53
N VAL A 143 -3.30 13.57 5.91
CA VAL A 143 -2.70 12.22 5.89
C VAL A 143 -2.32 11.76 7.30
N SER A 144 -2.00 12.69 8.22
CA SER A 144 -1.64 12.37 9.61
C SER A 144 -2.70 11.54 10.34
N ALA A 145 -3.99 11.79 10.06
CA ALA A 145 -5.09 10.96 10.55
C ALA A 145 -5.64 10.00 9.47
N GLY A 146 -5.56 10.38 8.20
CA GLY A 146 -6.10 9.60 7.08
C GLY A 146 -5.38 8.28 6.84
N LEU A 147 -4.05 8.28 6.80
CA LEU A 147 -3.28 7.06 6.54
C LEU A 147 -3.43 6.03 7.68
N PRO A 148 -3.32 6.38 8.97
CA PRO A 148 -3.63 5.44 10.05
C PRO A 148 -5.07 4.93 10.00
N ALA A 149 -6.04 5.78 9.63
CA ALA A 149 -7.43 5.37 9.56
C ALA A 149 -7.66 4.30 8.49
N VAL A 150 -7.13 4.48 7.27
CA VAL A 150 -7.29 3.50 6.19
C VAL A 150 -6.50 2.21 6.44
N GLU A 151 -5.36 2.30 7.11
CA GLU A 151 -4.50 1.16 7.46
C GLU A 151 -5.02 0.35 8.67
N ASP A 152 -6.11 0.77 9.30
CA ASP A 152 -6.75 -0.01 10.36
C ASP A 152 -7.34 -1.33 9.80
N PRO A 153 -6.88 -2.49 10.29
CA PRO A 153 -7.31 -3.78 9.77
C PRO A 153 -8.79 -4.07 10.03
N GLN A 154 -9.46 -3.35 10.93
CA GLN A 154 -10.90 -3.50 11.17
C GLN A 154 -11.75 -2.85 10.07
N ARG A 155 -11.21 -1.87 9.33
CA ARG A 155 -11.94 -1.11 8.31
C ARG A 155 -11.93 -1.78 6.94
N LYS A 156 -12.47 -3.00 6.87
CA LYS A 156 -12.47 -3.87 5.67
C LYS A 156 -13.31 -3.38 4.48
N ALA A 157 -14.23 -2.44 4.70
CA ALA A 157 -15.00 -1.80 3.62
C ALA A 157 -14.13 -0.86 2.77
N ILE A 158 -12.99 -0.41 3.29
CA ILE A 158 -12.00 0.36 2.52
C ILE A 158 -11.25 -0.61 1.61
N LYS A 159 -11.43 -0.44 0.30
CA LYS A 159 -10.86 -1.28 -0.76
C LYS A 159 -9.71 -0.59 -1.51
N ALA A 160 -9.57 0.71 -1.37
CA ALA A 160 -8.42 1.46 -1.86
C ALA A 160 -8.20 2.75 -1.06
N ALA A 161 -6.96 3.22 -1.01
CA ALA A 161 -6.63 4.53 -0.47
C ALA A 161 -5.72 5.33 -1.41
N VAL A 162 -5.81 6.66 -1.34
CA VAL A 162 -5.00 7.60 -2.11
C VAL A 162 -4.40 8.62 -1.16
N ILE A 163 -3.08 8.78 -1.20
CA ILE A 163 -2.28 9.62 -0.29
C ILE A 163 -1.48 10.62 -1.11
N TYR A 164 -1.84 11.90 -1.00
CA TYR A 164 -1.22 13.00 -1.76
C TYR A 164 -0.28 13.82 -0.87
N TYR A 165 1.00 13.94 -1.30
CA TYR A 165 2.03 14.84 -0.74
C TYR A 165 2.01 14.97 0.79
N GLY A 166 1.83 13.84 1.46
CA GLY A 166 1.73 13.74 2.91
C GLY A 166 2.09 12.35 3.37
N SER A 167 2.44 12.20 4.63
CA SER A 167 2.90 10.95 5.21
C SER A 167 2.48 10.86 6.68
N ALA A 168 2.36 9.64 7.18
CA ALA A 168 2.10 9.35 8.59
C ALA A 168 2.69 7.99 8.96
N ASP A 169 3.02 7.82 10.23
CA ASP A 169 3.33 6.50 10.76
C ASP A 169 2.03 5.70 10.91
N VAL A 170 2.13 4.38 10.69
CA VAL A 170 1.02 3.45 10.91
C VAL A 170 1.48 2.29 11.77
N ALA A 171 0.60 1.84 12.66
CA ALA A 171 0.90 0.74 13.58
C ALA A 171 1.09 -0.59 12.84
N GLN A 172 0.36 -0.77 11.73
CA GLN A 172 0.40 -1.95 10.89
C GLN A 172 0.14 -1.53 9.44
N VAL A 173 0.76 -2.24 8.48
CA VAL A 173 0.43 -2.11 7.06
C VAL A 173 -0.51 -3.24 6.65
N ARG A 174 -1.59 -2.89 5.97
CA ARG A 174 -2.58 -3.79 5.39
C ARG A 174 -2.09 -4.31 4.05
N LEU A 175 -1.86 -5.62 3.99
CA LEU A 175 -1.51 -6.29 2.73
C LEU A 175 -2.73 -6.55 1.84
N ASP A 176 -3.93 -6.29 2.34
CA ASP A 176 -5.21 -6.40 1.62
C ASP A 176 -5.71 -5.05 1.07
N LEU A 177 -4.94 -3.97 1.21
CA LEU A 177 -5.35 -2.62 0.82
C LEU A 177 -4.39 -2.02 -0.21
N PRO A 178 -4.79 -1.94 -1.49
CA PRO A 178 -4.10 -1.13 -2.47
C PRO A 178 -4.04 0.35 -2.04
N VAL A 179 -2.85 0.94 -2.03
CA VAL A 179 -2.65 2.36 -1.73
C VAL A 179 -1.87 3.04 -2.85
N LEU A 180 -2.38 4.16 -3.35
CA LEU A 180 -1.65 5.04 -4.26
C LEU A 180 -1.04 6.20 -3.48
N PHE A 181 0.29 6.27 -3.49
CA PHE A 181 1.05 7.41 -2.99
C PHE A 181 1.42 8.33 -4.14
N VAL A 182 1.02 9.60 -4.06
CA VAL A 182 1.36 10.63 -5.05
C VAL A 182 2.29 11.66 -4.42
N ARG A 183 3.55 11.65 -4.86
CA ARG A 183 4.62 12.50 -4.33
C ARG A 183 4.73 13.79 -5.12
N ALA A 184 4.76 14.94 -4.43
CA ALA A 184 5.07 16.24 -5.02
C ALA A 184 6.58 16.51 -4.93
N GLY A 185 7.28 16.48 -6.07
CA GLY A 185 8.75 16.52 -6.12
C GLY A 185 9.37 17.84 -5.69
N LEU A 186 8.63 18.96 -5.80
CA LEU A 186 9.06 20.29 -5.36
C LEU A 186 8.52 20.65 -3.97
N ASP A 187 7.94 19.69 -3.25
CA ASP A 187 7.53 19.87 -1.86
C ASP A 187 8.75 20.05 -0.93
N GLN A 188 8.48 20.54 0.27
CA GLN A 188 9.49 20.79 1.30
C GLN A 188 10.36 19.54 1.54
N PRO A 189 11.70 19.68 1.63
CA PRO A 189 12.59 18.52 1.75
C PRO A 189 12.26 17.57 2.90
N LEU A 190 11.86 18.09 4.07
CA LEU A 190 11.49 17.26 5.22
C LEU A 190 10.19 16.47 4.98
N THR A 191 9.22 17.06 4.29
CA THR A 191 7.99 16.37 3.88
C THR A 191 8.32 15.21 2.95
N ASN A 192 9.12 15.48 1.91
CA ASN A 192 9.54 14.48 0.95
C ASN A 192 10.36 13.34 1.60
N GLN A 193 11.27 13.65 2.52
CA GLN A 193 11.99 12.61 3.28
C GLN A 193 11.06 11.74 4.14
N SER A 194 10.02 12.33 4.74
CA SER A 194 9.01 11.57 5.50
C SER A 194 8.17 10.66 4.59
N PHE A 195 7.84 11.15 3.40
CA PHE A 195 7.14 10.40 2.37
C PHE A 195 7.97 9.19 1.88
N ASP A 196 9.24 9.43 1.57
CA ASP A 196 10.17 8.41 1.07
C ASP A 196 10.39 7.29 2.11
N ARG A 197 10.55 7.64 3.40
CA ARG A 197 10.67 6.65 4.48
C ARG A 197 9.40 5.79 4.62
N ARG A 198 8.22 6.40 4.51
CA ARG A 198 6.95 5.69 4.61
C ARG A 198 6.79 4.69 3.47
N ILE A 199 7.07 5.09 2.23
CA ILE A 199 7.07 4.20 1.06
C ILE A 199 8.03 3.04 1.27
N ALA A 200 9.27 3.32 1.68
CA ALA A 200 10.27 2.28 1.92
C ALA A 200 9.78 1.26 2.96
N ALA A 201 9.16 1.71 4.05
CA ALA A 201 8.59 0.84 5.08
C ALA A 201 7.39 0.01 4.57
N GLY A 202 6.56 0.56 3.68
CA GLY A 202 5.48 -0.20 3.05
C GLY A 202 5.99 -1.29 2.09
N ILE A 203 6.96 -0.94 1.24
CA ILE A 203 7.61 -1.90 0.33
C ILE A 203 8.31 -3.02 1.12
N ALA A 204 9.02 -2.68 2.20
CA ALA A 204 9.65 -3.68 3.08
C ALA A 204 8.62 -4.63 3.71
N SER A 205 7.39 -4.16 3.93
CA SER A 205 6.29 -4.99 4.43
C SER A 205 5.59 -5.81 3.34
N ASN A 206 6.04 -5.71 2.08
CA ASN A 206 5.40 -6.29 0.89
C ASN A 206 3.98 -5.76 0.62
N ALA A 207 3.73 -4.48 0.94
CA ALA A 207 2.43 -3.87 0.77
C ALA A 207 2.07 -3.65 -0.72
N PRO A 208 0.78 -3.75 -1.11
CA PRO A 208 0.33 -3.53 -2.48
C PRO A 208 0.25 -2.02 -2.80
N TRP A 209 1.36 -1.31 -2.63
CA TRP A 209 1.43 0.15 -2.78
C TRP A 209 1.95 0.52 -4.17
N THR A 210 1.30 1.51 -4.78
CA THR A 210 1.74 2.15 -6.03
C THR A 210 2.27 3.53 -5.71
N VAL A 211 3.38 3.92 -6.31
CA VAL A 211 3.98 5.26 -6.14
C VAL A 211 3.98 5.99 -7.46
N LEU A 212 3.31 7.14 -7.50
CA LEU A 212 3.43 8.12 -8.58
C LEU A 212 4.29 9.28 -8.08
N ASN A 213 5.47 9.44 -8.68
CA ASN A 213 6.34 10.58 -8.38
C ASN A 213 6.12 11.69 -9.41
N TYR A 214 5.61 12.84 -8.97
CA TYR A 214 5.49 14.04 -9.80
C TYR A 214 6.68 14.97 -9.56
N PRO A 215 7.77 14.88 -10.34
CA PRO A 215 9.01 15.61 -10.06
C PRO A 215 8.85 17.13 -10.04
N GLY A 216 7.93 17.69 -10.83
CA GLY A 216 7.67 19.12 -10.93
C GLY A 216 6.48 19.63 -10.12
N GLY A 217 5.82 18.79 -9.33
CA GLY A 217 4.63 19.18 -8.58
C GLY A 217 4.96 19.91 -7.30
N HIS A 218 4.27 21.02 -7.03
CA HIS A 218 4.29 21.69 -5.74
C HIS A 218 3.35 21.00 -4.73
N HIS A 219 3.52 21.34 -3.46
CA HIS A 219 2.55 20.98 -2.44
C HIS A 219 1.17 21.54 -2.82
N GLY A 220 0.13 20.70 -2.88
CA GLY A 220 -1.19 21.14 -3.34
C GLY A 220 -1.31 21.37 -4.85
N PHE A 221 -0.52 20.67 -5.67
CA PHE A 221 -0.53 20.81 -7.14
C PHE A 221 -1.93 20.65 -7.77
N ASP A 222 -2.84 19.93 -7.13
CA ASP A 222 -4.22 19.71 -7.56
C ASP A 222 -5.13 20.96 -7.40
N VAL A 223 -4.63 22.01 -6.76
CA VAL A 223 -5.28 23.33 -6.66
C VAL A 223 -4.38 24.51 -7.01
N LEU A 224 -3.07 24.31 -7.12
CA LEU A 224 -2.10 25.38 -7.40
C LEU A 224 -1.45 25.27 -8.79
N ASP A 225 -1.19 24.05 -9.26
CA ASP A 225 -0.45 23.81 -10.49
C ASP A 225 -1.42 23.53 -11.63
N ASP A 226 -1.99 24.60 -12.20
CA ASP A 226 -2.91 24.51 -13.33
C ASP A 226 -2.17 24.15 -14.64
N ASN A 227 -1.83 22.87 -14.81
CA ASN A 227 -1.18 22.34 -16.00
C ASN A 227 -1.67 20.92 -16.38
N ASN A 228 -1.22 20.42 -17.53
CA ASN A 228 -1.65 19.11 -18.05
C ASN A 228 -1.19 17.94 -17.19
N LEU A 229 0.01 18.03 -16.58
CA LEU A 229 0.56 16.94 -15.79
C LEU A 229 -0.20 16.77 -14.46
N SER A 230 -0.60 17.87 -13.81
CA SER A 230 -1.51 17.81 -12.65
C SER A 230 -2.82 17.12 -13.00
N ARG A 231 -3.39 17.39 -14.19
CA ARG A 231 -4.63 16.76 -14.66
C ARG A 231 -4.44 15.29 -14.96
N GLU A 232 -3.34 14.92 -15.60
CA GLU A 232 -2.99 13.54 -15.90
C GLU A 232 -2.84 12.72 -14.61
N ILE A 233 -2.20 13.29 -13.58
CA ILE A 233 -2.05 12.62 -12.28
C ILE A 233 -3.38 12.42 -11.56
N ILE A 234 -4.27 13.41 -11.63
CA ILE A 234 -5.63 13.31 -11.08
C ILE A 234 -6.43 12.24 -11.85
N GLU A 235 -6.28 12.18 -13.18
CA GLU A 235 -6.88 11.13 -14.02
C GLU A 235 -6.37 9.74 -13.64
N GLU A 236 -5.04 9.55 -13.51
CA GLU A 236 -4.45 8.28 -13.08
C GLU A 236 -4.92 7.85 -11.69
N THR A 237 -5.19 8.81 -10.80
CA THR A 237 -5.75 8.53 -9.48
C THR A 237 -7.13 7.90 -9.56
N PHE A 238 -8.00 8.39 -10.45
CA PHE A 238 -9.31 7.77 -10.67
C PHE A 238 -9.20 6.39 -11.33
N ARG A 239 -8.30 6.20 -12.29
CA ARG A 239 -8.05 4.89 -12.90
C ARG A 239 -7.54 3.87 -11.88
N PHE A 240 -6.59 4.29 -11.03
CA PHE A 240 -6.13 3.47 -9.91
C PHE A 240 -7.29 3.09 -9.00
N ALA A 241 -8.09 4.06 -8.58
CA ALA A 241 -9.22 3.82 -7.69
C ALA A 241 -10.20 2.80 -8.29
N GLN A 242 -10.60 2.96 -9.55
CA GLN A 242 -11.51 2.05 -10.26
C GLN A 242 -10.95 0.63 -10.37
N LEU A 243 -9.68 0.48 -10.75
CA LEU A 243 -9.01 -0.81 -10.84
C LEU A 243 -8.93 -1.48 -9.46
N ALA A 244 -8.45 -0.74 -8.46
CA ALA A 244 -8.22 -1.23 -7.11
C ALA A 244 -9.50 -1.80 -6.50
N ILE A 245 -10.66 -1.14 -6.69
CA ILE A 245 -11.94 -1.62 -6.14
C ILE A 245 -12.66 -2.63 -7.03
N SER A 246 -12.11 -3.02 -8.19
CA SER A 246 -12.76 -4.00 -9.06
C SER A 246 -12.76 -5.38 -8.41
N GLY A 247 -13.83 -6.15 -8.61
CA GLY A 247 -13.94 -7.48 -8.03
C GLY A 247 -12.82 -8.44 -8.48
N SER A 248 -12.44 -8.39 -9.76
CA SER A 248 -11.30 -9.17 -10.26
C SER A 248 -9.99 -8.83 -9.56
N HIS A 249 -9.69 -7.54 -9.36
CA HIS A 249 -8.46 -7.11 -8.70
C HIS A 249 -8.45 -7.50 -7.21
N GLN A 250 -9.56 -7.27 -6.49
CA GLN A 250 -9.71 -7.65 -5.09
C GLN A 250 -9.59 -9.17 -4.91
N SER A 251 -10.20 -9.98 -5.79
CA SER A 251 -10.06 -11.44 -5.76
C SER A 251 -8.62 -11.88 -6.05
N ALA A 252 -7.94 -11.25 -7.01
CA ALA A 252 -6.54 -11.56 -7.32
C ALA A 252 -5.61 -11.23 -6.14
N LEU A 253 -5.78 -10.06 -5.51
CA LEU A 253 -5.02 -9.66 -4.33
C LEU A 253 -5.26 -10.63 -3.17
N GLN A 254 -6.52 -10.97 -2.90
CA GLN A 254 -6.88 -11.91 -1.83
C GLN A 254 -6.28 -13.30 -2.06
N GLY A 255 -6.22 -13.76 -3.32
CA GLY A 255 -5.63 -15.05 -3.69
C GLY A 255 -4.13 -15.14 -3.41
N GLY A 256 -3.40 -14.03 -3.50
CA GLY A 256 -1.96 -13.96 -3.22
C GLY A 256 -1.60 -13.54 -1.79
N LEU A 257 -2.58 -13.16 -0.96
CA LEU A 257 -2.36 -12.48 0.32
C LEU A 257 -1.53 -13.29 1.32
N ALA A 258 -1.76 -14.59 1.41
CA ALA A 258 -1.06 -15.47 2.35
C ALA A 258 0.43 -15.59 2.00
N GLU A 259 0.75 -15.81 0.72
CA GLU A 259 2.14 -15.86 0.24
C GLU A 259 2.80 -14.49 0.34
N ALA A 260 2.09 -13.41 -0.01
CA ALA A 260 2.60 -12.04 0.16
C ALA A 260 2.95 -11.73 1.63
N SER A 261 2.14 -12.21 2.58
CA SER A 261 2.39 -12.08 4.02
C SER A 261 3.65 -12.85 4.45
N ALA A 262 3.83 -14.06 3.94
CA ALA A 262 5.02 -14.87 4.22
C ALA A 262 6.29 -14.23 3.64
N ALA A 263 6.22 -13.70 2.41
CA ALA A 263 7.31 -12.97 1.77
C ALA A 263 7.65 -11.65 2.49
N GLY A 264 6.65 -10.88 2.95
CA GLY A 264 6.88 -9.68 3.75
C GLY A 264 7.62 -9.97 5.07
N ALA A 265 7.31 -11.10 5.71
CA ALA A 265 8.05 -11.56 6.89
C ALA A 265 9.51 -11.93 6.55
N MET A 266 9.78 -12.48 5.35
CA MET A 266 11.15 -12.71 4.87
C MET A 266 11.92 -11.41 4.66
N PHE A 267 11.32 -10.41 4.01
CA PHE A 267 11.99 -9.13 3.72
C PHE A 267 12.34 -8.31 4.97
N THR A 268 11.67 -8.58 6.09
CA THR A 268 11.90 -7.92 7.38
C THR A 268 12.72 -8.79 8.34
N ASP A 269 13.38 -9.83 7.83
CA ASP A 269 14.18 -10.81 8.58
C ASP A 269 13.42 -11.51 9.73
N ASN A 270 12.08 -11.50 9.69
CA ASN A 270 11.23 -12.23 10.63
C ASN A 270 11.06 -13.68 10.18
N PHE A 271 12.18 -14.40 10.12
CA PHE A 271 12.24 -15.77 9.59
C PHE A 271 11.34 -16.75 10.36
N ALA A 272 11.14 -16.54 11.67
CA ALA A 272 10.24 -17.38 12.46
C ALA A 272 8.79 -17.25 12.01
N ARG A 273 8.32 -16.01 11.80
CA ARG A 273 6.97 -15.76 11.25
C ARG A 273 6.87 -16.27 9.80
N ALA A 274 7.89 -16.03 8.98
CA ALA A 274 7.91 -16.50 7.61
C ALA A 274 7.83 -18.04 7.54
N ALA A 275 8.59 -18.75 8.36
CA ALA A 275 8.58 -20.21 8.40
C ALA A 275 7.20 -20.75 8.81
N ALA A 276 6.55 -20.15 9.81
CA ALA A 276 5.19 -20.53 10.19
C ALA A 276 4.17 -20.32 9.06
N LEU A 277 4.21 -19.17 8.38
CA LEU A 277 3.29 -18.88 7.27
C LEU A 277 3.54 -19.78 6.04
N TYR A 278 4.81 -20.02 5.69
CA TYR A 278 5.15 -20.93 4.60
C TYR A 278 4.84 -22.39 4.93
N HIS A 279 4.92 -22.79 6.21
CA HIS A 279 4.47 -24.11 6.64
C HIS A 279 3.01 -24.33 6.27
N ASP A 280 2.12 -23.40 6.66
CA ASP A 280 0.69 -23.50 6.36
C ASP A 280 0.41 -23.57 4.85
N LEU A 281 1.15 -22.77 4.07
CA LEU A 281 1.06 -22.76 2.60
C LEU A 281 1.53 -24.09 1.98
N VAL A 282 2.63 -24.67 2.46
CA VAL A 282 3.15 -25.96 2.00
C VAL A 282 2.22 -27.11 2.41
N VAL A 283 1.56 -27.02 3.57
CA VAL A 283 0.54 -28.01 3.98
C VAL A 283 -0.66 -27.97 3.03
N ALA A 284 -1.13 -26.77 2.65
CA ALA A 284 -2.23 -26.61 1.71
C ALA A 284 -1.85 -26.99 0.26
N HIS A 285 -0.61 -26.73 -0.14
CA HIS A 285 -0.12 -26.92 -1.51
C HIS A 285 1.21 -27.70 -1.54
N PRO A 286 1.21 -28.99 -1.13
CA PRO A 286 2.45 -29.75 -0.90
C PRO A 286 3.27 -30.09 -2.15
N GLN A 287 2.70 -29.84 -3.33
CA GLN A 287 3.30 -30.07 -4.64
C GLN A 287 3.77 -28.78 -5.32
N ASP A 288 3.71 -27.64 -4.63
CA ASP A 288 4.26 -26.39 -5.14
C ASP A 288 5.75 -26.27 -4.80
N ALA A 289 6.60 -26.44 -5.81
CA ALA A 289 8.05 -26.34 -5.65
C ALA A 289 8.52 -24.95 -5.20
N ARG A 290 7.82 -23.87 -5.59
CA ARG A 290 8.19 -22.51 -5.19
C ARG A 290 7.90 -22.28 -3.72
N LEU A 291 6.75 -22.76 -3.22
CA LEU A 291 6.44 -22.69 -1.78
C LEU A 291 7.42 -23.51 -0.95
N LEU A 292 7.84 -24.68 -1.44
CA LEU A 292 8.86 -25.50 -0.77
C LEU A 292 10.23 -24.82 -0.73
N LEU A 293 10.65 -24.17 -1.83
CA LEU A 293 11.87 -23.36 -1.87
C LEU A 293 11.79 -22.21 -0.84
N SER A 294 10.70 -21.45 -0.85
CA SER A 294 10.51 -20.33 0.08
C SER A 294 10.46 -20.79 1.54
N TYR A 295 9.80 -21.93 1.81
CA TYR A 295 9.76 -22.52 3.15
C TYR A 295 11.17 -22.97 3.61
N GLY A 296 11.93 -23.63 2.74
CA GLY A 296 13.31 -24.01 3.03
C GLY A 296 14.22 -22.80 3.31
N ASN A 297 14.04 -21.70 2.57
CA ASN A 297 14.74 -20.45 2.84
C ASN A 297 14.37 -19.85 4.21
N ALA A 298 13.08 -19.85 4.57
CA ALA A 298 12.63 -19.37 5.88
C ALA A 298 13.17 -20.23 7.04
N LEU A 299 13.16 -21.56 6.88
CA LEU A 299 13.75 -22.51 7.83
C LEU A 299 15.26 -22.30 8.00
N SER A 300 15.97 -22.02 6.90
CA SER A 300 17.39 -21.68 6.95
C SER A 300 17.64 -20.39 7.74
N GLY A 301 16.78 -19.39 7.62
CA GLY A 301 16.85 -18.14 8.39
C GLY A 301 16.69 -18.35 9.90
N VAL A 302 15.91 -19.33 10.34
CA VAL A 302 15.83 -19.76 11.75
C VAL A 302 16.81 -20.88 12.12
N LYS A 303 17.80 -21.15 11.25
CA LYS A 303 18.87 -22.15 11.43
C LYS A 303 18.38 -23.60 11.57
N GLN A 304 17.19 -23.91 11.07
CA GLN A 304 16.65 -25.26 10.97
C GLN A 304 17.09 -25.90 9.63
N TYR A 305 18.39 -26.11 9.50
CA TYR A 305 18.98 -26.48 8.21
C TYR A 305 18.59 -27.88 7.74
N LYS A 306 18.38 -28.84 8.65
CA LYS A 306 17.94 -30.19 8.30
C LYS A 306 16.55 -30.19 7.69
N GLU A 307 15.64 -29.45 8.32
CA GLU A 307 14.26 -29.28 7.87
C GLU A 307 14.24 -28.51 6.55
N ALA A 308 15.09 -27.49 6.40
CA ALA A 308 15.24 -26.73 5.16
C ALA A 308 15.68 -27.63 4.00
N ARG A 309 16.74 -28.43 4.21
CA ARG A 309 17.25 -29.41 3.23
C ARG A 309 16.15 -30.36 2.76
N ALA A 310 15.33 -30.87 3.68
CA ALA A 310 14.21 -31.73 3.33
C ALA A 310 13.19 -31.04 2.40
N GLN A 311 12.96 -29.72 2.54
CA GLN A 311 12.09 -28.99 1.61
C GLN A 311 12.75 -28.81 0.25
N PHE A 312 14.06 -28.52 0.20
CA PHE A 312 14.79 -28.39 -1.06
C PHE A 312 14.85 -29.71 -1.85
N ASP A 313 15.01 -30.85 -1.18
CA ASP A 313 14.96 -32.16 -1.81
C ASP A 313 13.57 -32.46 -2.40
N ARG A 314 12.50 -32.11 -1.67
CA ARG A 314 11.12 -32.20 -2.18
C ARG A 314 10.92 -31.30 -3.40
N ALA A 315 11.37 -30.04 -3.33
CA ALA A 315 11.28 -29.09 -4.43
C ALA A 315 12.05 -29.59 -5.68
N LYS A 316 13.22 -30.20 -5.50
CA LYS A 316 14.01 -30.82 -6.58
C LYS A 316 13.25 -31.97 -7.24
N THR A 317 12.59 -32.80 -6.43
CA THR A 317 11.83 -33.95 -6.91
C THR A 317 10.65 -33.53 -7.77
N ILE A 318 9.97 -32.45 -7.40
CA ILE A 318 8.86 -31.87 -8.19
C ILE A 318 9.39 -31.22 -9.48
N GLY A 319 10.53 -30.52 -9.40
CA GLY A 319 11.14 -29.84 -10.54
C GLY A 319 10.46 -28.50 -10.89
N GLY A 320 10.82 -27.92 -12.03
CA GLY A 320 10.27 -26.65 -12.51
C GLY A 320 10.94 -25.38 -11.93
N LEU A 321 11.91 -25.54 -11.02
CA LEU A 321 12.75 -24.44 -10.52
C LEU A 321 14.07 -24.34 -11.30
N GLY A 322 14.62 -23.13 -11.37
CA GLY A 322 15.96 -22.92 -11.92
C GLY A 322 17.02 -23.64 -11.09
N GLN A 323 17.97 -24.31 -11.76
CA GLN A 323 19.01 -25.11 -11.09
C GLN A 323 19.83 -24.29 -10.09
N ARG A 324 20.17 -23.04 -10.43
CA ARG A 324 20.84 -22.11 -9.51
C ARG A 324 19.93 -21.71 -8.34
N ASP A 325 18.69 -21.35 -8.63
CA ASP A 325 17.77 -20.76 -7.66
C ASP A 325 17.37 -21.77 -6.56
N LEU A 326 17.38 -23.07 -6.87
CA LEU A 326 17.24 -24.14 -5.88
C LEU A 326 18.59 -24.63 -5.34
N GLY A 327 19.57 -24.85 -6.21
CA GLY A 327 20.84 -25.49 -5.86
C GLY A 327 21.69 -24.66 -4.91
N LEU A 328 21.70 -23.33 -5.07
CA LEU A 328 22.49 -22.44 -4.22
C LEU A 328 21.99 -22.38 -2.77
N PRO A 329 20.69 -22.11 -2.49
CA PRO A 329 20.20 -22.14 -1.11
C PRO A 329 20.30 -23.54 -0.48
N ALA A 330 20.11 -24.60 -1.26
CA ALA A 330 20.27 -25.97 -0.76
C ALA A 330 21.73 -26.31 -0.40
N ALA A 331 22.69 -25.93 -1.25
CA ALA A 331 24.11 -26.09 -0.96
C ALA A 331 24.52 -25.34 0.30
N LYS A 332 24.04 -24.10 0.45
CA LYS A 332 24.29 -23.25 1.62
C LYS A 332 23.75 -23.89 2.89
N ALA A 333 22.50 -24.39 2.87
CA ALA A 333 21.93 -25.09 4.00
C ALA A 333 22.72 -26.37 4.37
N CYS A 334 23.22 -27.12 3.38
CA CYS A 334 24.08 -28.28 3.65
C CYS A 334 25.42 -27.89 4.29
N ALA A 335 26.07 -26.84 3.78
CA ALA A 335 27.34 -26.36 4.33
C ALA A 335 27.19 -25.90 5.80
N LEU A 336 26.10 -25.19 6.09
CA LEU A 336 25.75 -24.71 7.44
C LEU A 336 25.27 -25.81 8.38
N ASP A 337 24.74 -26.92 7.85
CA ASP A 337 24.43 -28.16 8.58
C ASP A 337 25.65 -29.10 8.70
N HIS A 338 26.86 -28.61 8.42
CA HIS A 338 28.13 -29.35 8.50
C HIS A 338 28.19 -30.59 7.59
N ASP A 339 27.55 -30.53 6.42
CA ASP A 339 27.54 -31.59 5.40
C ASP A 339 28.19 -31.09 4.09
N PRO A 340 29.53 -31.00 4.05
CA PRO A 340 30.25 -30.42 2.91
C PRO A 340 30.12 -31.28 1.64
N GLU A 341 29.91 -32.60 1.76
CA GLU A 341 29.70 -33.47 0.61
C GLU A 341 28.34 -33.20 -0.05
N ALA A 342 27.27 -33.10 0.75
CA ALA A 342 25.95 -32.74 0.21
C ALA A 342 25.96 -31.32 -0.37
N ALA A 343 26.67 -30.38 0.26
CA ALA A 343 26.83 -29.03 -0.27
C ALA A 343 27.49 -29.04 -1.65
N MET A 344 28.58 -29.79 -1.83
CA MET A 344 29.23 -29.95 -3.14
C MET A 344 28.33 -30.64 -4.17
N ALA A 345 27.55 -31.63 -3.76
CA ALA A 345 26.60 -32.30 -4.65
C ALA A 345 25.55 -31.32 -5.19
N TRP A 346 25.06 -30.40 -4.35
CA TRP A 346 24.14 -29.34 -4.75
C TRP A 346 24.78 -28.29 -5.65
N LEU A 347 26.00 -27.84 -5.35
CA LEU A 347 26.74 -26.90 -6.21
C LEU A 347 26.96 -27.47 -7.61
N LYS A 348 27.27 -28.77 -7.71
CA LYS A 348 27.44 -29.48 -8.99
C LYS A 348 26.14 -29.60 -9.81
N THR A 349 24.97 -29.33 -9.22
CA THR A 349 23.71 -29.25 -9.98
C THR A 349 23.55 -27.94 -10.76
N ILE A 350 24.36 -26.92 -10.43
CA ILE A 350 24.30 -25.60 -11.05
C ILE A 350 25.25 -25.58 -12.25
N PRO A 351 24.77 -25.28 -13.47
CA PRO A 351 25.63 -25.14 -14.63
C PRO A 351 26.68 -24.03 -14.42
N PRO A 352 27.92 -24.17 -14.91
CA PRO A 352 29.00 -23.20 -14.65
C PRO A 352 28.64 -21.75 -14.99
N GLN A 353 27.91 -21.51 -16.09
CA GLN A 353 27.47 -20.17 -16.51
C GLN A 353 26.47 -19.51 -15.53
N PHE A 354 25.88 -20.28 -14.63
CA PHE A 354 24.94 -19.80 -13.62
C PHE A 354 25.51 -19.88 -12.20
N LEU A 355 26.74 -20.36 -12.00
CA LEU A 355 27.39 -20.43 -10.70
C LEU A 355 28.07 -19.09 -10.39
N PRO A 356 27.62 -18.33 -9.38
CA PRO A 356 28.22 -17.02 -9.09
C PRO A 356 29.58 -17.17 -8.41
N ALA A 357 30.59 -16.50 -8.95
CA ALA A 357 31.95 -16.49 -8.39
C ALA A 357 32.03 -15.95 -6.95
N SER A 358 31.05 -15.14 -6.53
CA SER A 358 30.94 -14.59 -5.17
C SER A 358 30.87 -15.67 -4.08
N ILE A 359 30.48 -16.91 -4.43
CA ILE A 359 30.44 -18.07 -3.51
C ILE A 359 31.83 -18.34 -2.89
N GLN A 360 32.93 -18.08 -3.61
CA GLN A 360 34.29 -18.25 -3.07
C GLN A 360 34.55 -17.38 -1.84
N SER A 361 33.97 -16.17 -1.82
CA SER A 361 34.11 -15.22 -0.72
C SER A 361 33.03 -15.36 0.36
N ASP A 362 31.95 -16.08 0.10
CA ASP A 362 30.81 -16.22 1.00
C ASP A 362 31.23 -16.95 2.30
N PRO A 363 30.97 -16.38 3.50
CA PRO A 363 31.31 -17.02 4.76
C PRO A 363 30.56 -18.33 5.01
N ASP A 364 29.37 -18.51 4.44
CA ASP A 364 28.55 -19.70 4.69
C ASP A 364 29.09 -20.96 3.99
N PHE A 365 30.03 -20.78 3.05
CA PHE A 365 30.76 -21.86 2.39
C PHE A 365 32.19 -22.04 2.91
N VAL A 366 32.53 -21.49 4.09
CA VAL A 366 33.88 -21.59 4.67
C VAL A 366 34.36 -23.04 4.79
N SER A 367 33.46 -23.99 5.08
CA SER A 367 33.78 -25.42 5.17
C SER A 367 34.20 -26.06 3.84
N LEU A 368 33.96 -25.40 2.72
CA LEU A 368 34.32 -25.88 1.38
C LEU A 368 35.60 -25.23 0.82
N LYS A 369 36.05 -24.10 1.39
CA LYS A 369 37.07 -23.24 0.77
C LYS A 369 38.39 -23.96 0.47
N ASP A 370 38.81 -24.87 1.34
CA ASP A 370 40.08 -25.59 1.16
C ASP A 370 39.94 -26.88 0.33
N ARG A 371 38.75 -27.18 -0.18
CA ARG A 371 38.52 -28.39 -1.00
C ARG A 371 38.94 -28.16 -2.44
N ASP A 372 39.76 -29.07 -2.98
CA ASP A 372 40.15 -29.06 -4.39
C ASP A 372 38.96 -29.09 -5.34
N ASP A 373 37.93 -29.89 -5.02
CA ASP A 373 36.74 -30.03 -5.88
C ASP A 373 35.82 -28.80 -5.84
N PHE A 374 35.88 -27.99 -4.78
CA PHE A 374 35.22 -26.68 -4.70
C PHE A 374 36.00 -25.63 -5.50
N GLN A 375 37.32 -25.57 -5.36
CA GLN A 375 38.17 -24.67 -6.15
C GLN A 375 38.05 -24.97 -7.65
N ALA A 376 37.99 -26.25 -8.03
CA ALA A 376 37.84 -26.69 -9.41
C ALA A 376 36.55 -26.18 -10.09
N LEU A 377 35.49 -25.87 -9.34
CA LEU A 377 34.26 -25.27 -9.91
C LEU A 377 34.51 -23.90 -10.55
N PHE A 378 35.59 -23.23 -10.14
CA PHE A 378 35.97 -21.89 -10.61
C PHE A 378 37.23 -21.91 -11.48
N HIS A 379 37.89 -23.07 -11.58
CA HIS A 379 38.99 -23.32 -12.49
C HIS A 379 38.50 -24.04 -13.74
N THR A 380 37.78 -23.32 -14.62
CA THR A 380 37.55 -23.77 -16.00
C THR A 380 37.45 -22.57 -16.93
N HIS A 381 37.89 -22.80 -18.18
CA HIS A 381 38.57 -21.88 -19.11
C HIS A 381 37.73 -20.79 -19.78
#